data_AF-A0A850P9E5-F1
#
_entry.id   AF-A0A850P9E5-F1
#
_cell.length_a   1.000
_cell.length_b   1.000
_cell.length_c   1.000
_cell.angle_alpha   90.00
_cell.angle_beta   90.00
_cell.angle_gamma   90.00
#
_symmetry.space_group_name_H-M   'P 1'
#
loop_
_entity.id
_entity.type
_entity.pdbx_description
1 polymer ?
#
loop_
_entity_poly.entity_id
_entity_poly.type
_entity_poly.pdbx_seq_one_letter_code
_entity_poly.pdbx_strand_id
1 'polypeptide(L)' 'MARLRGRSQRGTRCRMSVPHGHWKTTTFIGGLRLSGMTAPMML' A
#
# COMPACT_ATOMS: atom_id res chain seq x y z
N MET A 1 -3.94 -5.44 -0.47
CA MET A 1 -3.01 -5.17 -1.59
C MET A 1 -3.79 -4.81 -2.83
N ALA A 2 -3.67 -3.56 -3.31
CA ALA A 2 -4.24 -3.21 -4.61
C ALA A 2 -3.35 -3.80 -5.70
N ARG A 3 -3.95 -4.44 -6.70
CA ARG A 3 -3.19 -4.88 -7.87
C ARG A 3 -2.66 -3.65 -8.60
N LEU A 4 -1.39 -3.67 -9.01
CA LEU A 4 -0.76 -2.59 -9.80
C LEU A 4 -1.52 -2.30 -11.10
N ARG A 5 -2.26 -3.30 -11.62
CA ARG A 5 -3.10 -3.19 -12.81
C ARG A 5 -4.46 -3.83 -12.55
N GLY A 6 -5.51 -3.05 -12.78
CA GLY A 6 -6.89 -3.54 -12.79
C GLY A 6 -7.36 -3.89 -14.19
N ARG A 7 -8.46 -4.65 -14.30
CA ARG A 7 -9.14 -4.92 -15.58
C ARG A 7 -10.57 -4.40 -15.49
N SER A 8 -11.03 -3.76 -16.56
CA SER A 8 -12.40 -3.26 -16.69
C SER A 8 -12.85 -3.38 -18.14
N GLN A 9 -14.17 -3.40 -18.37
CA GLN A 9 -14.70 -3.42 -19.73
C GLN A 9 -14.33 -2.10 -20.44
N ARG A 10 -14.16 -2.15 -21.77
CA ARG A 10 -13.88 -0.93 -22.56
C ARG A 10 -14.97 0.12 -22.30
N GLY A 11 -14.54 1.35 -22.02
CA GLY A 11 -15.44 2.46 -21.71
C GLY A 11 -15.90 2.56 -20.25
N THR A 12 -15.49 1.63 -19.38
CA THR A 12 -15.87 1.64 -17.95
C THR A 12 -14.69 1.91 -17.02
N ARG A 13 -14.96 2.55 -15.88
CA ARG A 13 -13.92 2.86 -14.90
C ARG A 13 -13.59 1.61 -14.08
N CYS A 14 -12.30 1.25 -14.02
CA CYS A 14 -11.84 0.18 -13.15
C CYS A 14 -11.96 0.59 -11.67
N ARG A 15 -13.00 0.12 -10.99
CA ARG A 15 -13.20 0.31 -9.54
C ARG A 15 -12.58 -0.86 -8.78
N MET A 16 -11.67 -0.56 -7.86
CA MET A 16 -11.08 -1.55 -6.95
C MET A 16 -10.88 -0.90 -5.59
N SER A 17 -11.08 -1.67 -4.52
CA SER A 17 -10.72 -1.24 -3.17
C SER A 17 -9.20 -1.29 -3.00
N VAL A 18 -8.60 -0.14 -2.69
CA VAL A 18 -7.18 -0.05 -2.34
C VAL A 18 -7.07 -0.34 -0.85
N PRO A 19 -6.09 -1.15 -0.39
CA PRO A 19 -5.95 -1.53 1.02
C PRO A 19 -5.82 -0.34 1.96
N HIS A 20 -5.36 0.81 1.47
CA HIS A 20 -5.25 2.05 2.25
C HIS A 20 -6.57 2.85 2.29
N GLY A 21 -7.59 2.46 1.53
CA GLY A 21 -8.94 3.02 1.62
C GLY A 21 -9.00 4.55 1.65
N HIS A 22 -9.69 5.09 2.65
CA HIS A 22 -9.83 6.52 2.93
C HIS A 22 -8.64 7.10 3.74
N TRP A 23 -7.75 6.24 4.23
CA TRP A 23 -6.63 6.64 5.06
C TRP A 23 -5.47 7.13 4.17
N LYS A 24 -5.03 8.36 4.40
CA LYS A 24 -3.84 8.92 3.73
C LYS A 24 -2.54 8.55 4.43
N THR A 25 -2.61 8.06 5.67
CA THR A 25 -1.44 7.77 6.51
C THR A 25 -1.29 6.27 6.67
N THR A 26 -0.09 5.77 6.35
CA THR A 26 0.31 4.38 6.61
C THR A 26 1.23 4.38 7.81
N THR A 27 0.90 3.61 8.85
CA THR A 27 1.74 3.49 10.04
C THR A 27 2.91 2.57 9.73
N PHE A 28 4.12 3.07 9.98
CA PHE A 28 5.36 2.34 9.77
C PHE A 28 6.10 2.17 11.09
N ILE A 29 6.43 0.93 11.43
CA ILE A 29 7.22 0.59 12.61
C ILE A 29 8.53 -0.03 12.12
N GLY A 30 9.67 0.47 12.62
CA GLY A 30 10.98 0.02 12.17
C GLY A 30 12.00 0.00 13.31
N GLY A 31 12.77 -1.09 13.40
CA GLY A 31 13.98 -1.10 14.24
C GLY A 31 15.13 -0.38 13.54
N LEU A 32 15.61 0.73 14.11
CA LEU A 32 16.71 1.55 13.58
C LEU A 32 18.03 1.26 14.31
N ARG A 33 19.11 1.01 13.56
CA ARG A 33 20.49 0.84 14.04
C ARG A 33 21.43 1.76 13.27
N LEU A 34 22.66 1.93 13.77
CA LEU A 34 23.71 2.72 13.11
C LEU A 34 24.03 2.23 11.69
N SER A 35 23.91 0.92 11.44
CA SER A 35 24.10 0.30 10.13
C SER A 35 22.85 0.37 9.23
N GLY A 36 21.73 0.90 9.74
CA GLY A 36 20.48 1.04 9.01
C GLY A 36 19.29 0.34 9.67
N MET A 37 18.23 0.17 8.89
CA MET A 37 16.96 -0.39 9.34
C MET A 37 16.96 -1.92 9.29
N THR A 38 16.65 -2.58 10.41
CA THR A 38 16.72 -4.05 10.51
C THR A 38 15.36 -4.76 10.42
N ALA A 39 14.26 -4.11 10.83
CA ALA A 39 12.97 -4.79 10.95
C ALA A 39 11.79 -3.85 10.59
N PRO A 40 11.51 -3.64 9.30
CA PRO A 40 10.35 -2.86 8.88
C PRO A 40 9.04 -3.65 8.99
N MET A 41 8.00 -3.00 9.51
CA MET A 41 6.62 -3.47 9.50
C MET A 41 5.70 -2.33 9.03
N MET A 42 4.78 -2.66 8.12
CA MET A 42 3.75 -1.76 7.58
C MET A 42 2.37 -2.32 7.94
N LEU A 43 1.43 -1.44 8.27
CA LEU A 43 0.02 -1.75 8.54
C LEU A 43 -0.90 -1.21 7.44
#